data_AF-K1LCN2-F1
#
_entry.id   AF-K1LCN2-F1
#
_cell.length_a   1.000
_cell.length_b   1.000
_cell.length_c   1.000
_cell.angle_alpha   90.00
_cell.angle_beta   90.00
_cell.angle_gamma   90.00
#
_symmetry.space_group_name_H-M   'P 1'
#
loop_
_entity.id
_entity.type
_entity.pdbx_description
1 polymer ?
#
loop_
_entity_poly.entity_id
_entity_poly.type
_entity_poly.pdbx_seq_one_letter_code
_entity_poly.pdbx_strand_id
1 'polypeptide(L)'
;MQQSNAYIITFSVILTVVLGLLLSGTSQVLAPIQKKAVELDTKKQILGAVLAPSEIRSMKPDEILDFYDNRITSKVVDIEGNLLEKDESGNPIIAENVNVAKNYKMAPEKRMYPMFVFHKEGNPEAVEAYIVQVYGAGLWDEIWGFLALDTDLNTIAGVTFGHKAETPGLGARITENAVQDRFRGKRLFDDGGNFQSVAMQKGEGRDYSDDDHKVDGLSGATITANGVNAMFRNYLQAYKAYFDKLRDSGASESLALN
;
A
#
# COMPACT_ATOMS: atom_id res chain seq x y z
N MET A 1 8.80 40.74 -42.74
CA MET A 1 7.91 40.68 -41.55
C MET A 1 8.01 39.36 -40.77
N GLN A 2 8.48 38.24 -41.34
CA GLN A 2 8.49 36.91 -40.69
C GLN A 2 9.61 36.64 -39.65
N GLN A 3 10.36 37.64 -39.20
CA GLN A 3 11.49 37.48 -38.27
C GLN A 3 11.69 38.71 -37.35
N SER A 4 10.71 39.62 -37.23
CA SER A 4 10.89 40.79 -36.37
C SER A 4 10.72 40.43 -34.89
N ASN A 5 11.45 41.10 -34.01
CA ASN A 5 11.33 40.89 -32.56
C ASN A 5 9.89 41.03 -32.08
N ALA A 6 9.12 41.99 -32.64
CA ALA A 6 7.71 42.18 -32.31
C ALA A 6 6.82 40.99 -32.71
N TYR A 7 7.07 40.38 -33.88
CA TYR A 7 6.37 39.17 -34.31
C TYR A 7 6.65 38.00 -33.36
N ILE A 8 7.92 37.77 -33.02
CA ILE A 8 8.34 36.69 -32.13
C ILE A 8 7.72 36.86 -30.73
N ILE A 9 7.74 38.08 -30.17
CA ILE A 9 7.15 38.37 -28.85
C ILE A 9 5.64 38.14 -28.88
N THR A 10 4.94 38.68 -29.88
CA THR A 10 3.48 38.55 -29.98
C THR A 10 3.05 37.09 -30.17
N PHE A 11 3.73 36.37 -31.07
CA PHE A 11 3.50 34.94 -31.29
C PHE A 11 3.72 34.14 -30.01
N SER A 12 4.82 34.40 -29.28
CA SER A 12 5.13 33.70 -28.03
C SER A 12 4.10 33.98 -26.94
N VAL A 13 3.61 35.21 -26.82
CA VAL A 13 2.53 35.57 -25.87
C VAL A 13 1.24 34.83 -26.22
N ILE A 14 0.83 34.84 -27.50
CA ILE A 14 -0.38 34.13 -27.91
C ILE A 14 -0.23 32.63 -27.66
N LEU A 15 0.89 32.03 -28.07
CA LEU A 15 1.14 30.60 -27.90
C LEU A 15 1.13 30.21 -26.42
N THR A 16 1.79 30.98 -25.55
CA THR A 16 1.81 30.70 -24.10
C THR A 16 0.44 30.83 -23.46
N VAL A 17 -0.35 31.83 -23.86
CA VAL A 17 -1.75 31.97 -23.38
C VAL A 17 -2.60 30.80 -23.84
N VAL A 18 -2.52 30.42 -25.12
CA VAL A 18 -3.32 29.30 -25.67
C VAL A 18 -2.92 27.98 -25.02
N LEU A 19 -1.63 27.68 -24.92
CA LEU A 19 -1.14 26.46 -24.26
C LEU A 19 -1.48 26.46 -22.77
N GLY A 20 -1.34 27.59 -22.08
CA GLY A 20 -1.68 27.72 -20.66
C GLY A 20 -3.15 27.46 -20.39
N LEU A 21 -4.04 28.03 -21.21
CA LEU A 21 -5.48 27.82 -21.11
C LEU A 21 -5.87 26.36 -21.42
N LEU A 22 -5.27 25.75 -22.45
CA LEU A 22 -5.53 24.35 -22.80
C LEU A 22 -5.07 23.39 -21.70
N LEU A 23 -3.84 23.55 -21.17
CA LEU A 23 -3.33 22.70 -20.10
C LEU A 23 -4.15 22.87 -18.82
N SER A 24 -4.44 24.12 -18.42
CA SER A 24 -5.22 24.42 -17.21
C SER A 24 -6.65 23.87 -17.31
N GLY A 25 -7.32 24.12 -18.45
CA GLY A 25 -8.66 23.60 -18.71
C GLY A 25 -8.71 22.08 -18.68
N THR A 26 -7.76 21.41 -19.34
CA THR A 26 -7.67 19.95 -19.34
C THR A 26 -7.43 19.40 -17.93
N SER A 27 -6.50 20.00 -17.17
CA SER A 27 -6.18 19.58 -15.80
C SER A 27 -7.40 19.71 -14.88
N GLN A 28 -8.13 20.82 -14.93
CA GLN A 28 -9.27 21.04 -14.05
C GLN A 28 -10.45 20.11 -14.35
N VAL A 29 -10.71 19.82 -15.64
CA VAL A 29 -11.80 18.91 -16.05
C VAL A 29 -11.47 17.45 -15.72
N LEU A 30 -10.22 17.03 -15.91
CA LEU A 30 -9.81 15.63 -15.65
C LEU A 30 -9.55 15.35 -14.17
N ALA A 31 -9.16 16.36 -13.37
CA ALA A 31 -8.84 16.19 -11.95
C ALA A 31 -9.89 15.39 -11.15
N PRO A 32 -11.20 15.67 -11.20
CA PRO A 32 -12.19 14.90 -10.44
C PRO A 32 -12.29 13.45 -10.93
N ILE A 33 -12.16 13.20 -12.23
CA ILE A 33 -12.20 11.86 -12.83
C ILE A 33 -10.97 11.06 -12.39
N GLN A 34 -9.79 11.68 -12.42
CA GLN A 34 -8.55 11.06 -11.95
C GLN A 34 -8.62 10.72 -10.47
N LYS A 35 -9.14 11.62 -9.62
CA LYS A 35 -9.31 11.35 -8.18
C LYS A 35 -10.18 10.12 -7.92
N LYS A 36 -11.33 10.02 -8.59
CA LYS A 36 -12.19 8.82 -8.49
C LYS A 36 -11.50 7.55 -8.97
N ALA A 37 -10.72 7.64 -10.05
CA ALA A 37 -9.96 6.49 -10.55
C ALA A 37 -8.87 6.05 -9.56
N VAL A 38 -8.15 6.99 -8.95
CA VAL A 38 -7.12 6.72 -7.93
C VAL A 38 -7.74 6.13 -6.65
N GLU A 39 -8.89 6.64 -6.22
CA GLU A 39 -9.62 6.10 -5.07
C GLU A 39 -10.04 4.65 -5.32
N LEU A 40 -10.67 4.38 -6.47
CA LEU A 40 -11.07 3.04 -6.86
C LEU A 40 -9.87 2.10 -6.95
N ASP A 41 -8.76 2.56 -7.55
CA ASP A 41 -7.54 1.77 -7.66
C ASP A 41 -6.93 1.46 -6.29
N THR A 42 -6.92 2.43 -5.37
CA THR A 42 -6.45 2.24 -4.00
C THR A 42 -7.28 1.19 -3.27
N LYS A 43 -8.63 1.27 -3.33
CA LYS A 43 -9.53 0.27 -2.75
C LYS A 43 -9.33 -1.12 -3.37
N LYS A 44 -9.12 -1.19 -4.69
CA LYS A 44 -8.78 -2.45 -5.38
C LYS A 44 -7.46 -3.04 -4.88
N GLN A 45 -6.44 -2.22 -4.66
CA GLN A 45 -5.16 -2.71 -4.16
C GLN A 45 -5.24 -3.19 -2.70
N ILE A 46 -6.04 -2.54 -1.86
CA ILE A 46 -6.30 -3.01 -0.49
C ILE A 46 -6.98 -4.38 -0.54
N LEU A 47 -8.07 -4.51 -1.32
CA LEU A 47 -8.78 -5.77 -1.49
C LEU A 47 -7.92 -6.85 -2.16
N GLY A 48 -6.98 -6.47 -3.04
CA GLY A 48 -6.05 -7.36 -3.71
C GLY A 48 -5.12 -8.12 -2.76
N ALA A 49 -4.91 -7.62 -1.55
CA ALA A 49 -4.12 -8.32 -0.55
C ALA A 49 -4.86 -9.54 0.02
N VAL A 50 -6.21 -9.56 -0.02
CA VAL A 50 -7.05 -10.62 0.55
C VAL A 50 -7.81 -11.43 -0.51
N LEU A 51 -8.20 -10.82 -1.63
CA LEU A 51 -8.96 -11.46 -2.72
C LEU A 51 -8.05 -11.89 -3.87
N ALA A 52 -8.48 -12.93 -4.61
CA ALA A 52 -7.77 -13.31 -5.81
C ALA A 52 -7.93 -12.25 -6.92
N PRO A 53 -6.90 -12.01 -7.76
CA PRO A 53 -6.98 -11.05 -8.86
C PRO A 53 -8.12 -11.32 -9.86
N SER A 54 -8.57 -12.57 -10.00
CA SER A 54 -9.71 -12.94 -10.83
C SER A 54 -11.04 -12.39 -10.30
N GLU A 55 -11.22 -12.39 -8.97
CA GLU A 55 -12.45 -11.92 -8.33
C GLU A 55 -12.60 -10.40 -8.48
N ILE A 56 -11.50 -9.67 -8.26
CA ILE A 56 -11.48 -8.20 -8.42
C ILE A 56 -11.74 -7.82 -9.88
N ARG A 57 -11.24 -8.60 -10.85
CA ARG A 57 -11.47 -8.34 -12.29
C ARG A 57 -12.89 -8.64 -12.74
N SER A 58 -13.61 -9.54 -12.07
CA SER A 58 -15.01 -9.84 -12.41
C SER A 58 -16.00 -8.85 -11.81
N MET A 59 -15.63 -8.11 -10.77
CA MET A 59 -16.48 -7.09 -10.15
C MET A 59 -16.49 -5.78 -10.93
N LYS A 60 -17.65 -5.12 -10.96
CA LYS A 60 -17.77 -3.75 -11.48
C LYS A 60 -17.21 -2.73 -10.49
N PRO A 61 -16.84 -1.51 -10.94
CA PRO A 61 -16.39 -0.44 -10.06
C PRO A 61 -17.28 -0.21 -8.84
N ASP A 62 -18.59 -0.10 -9.02
CA ASP A 62 -19.53 0.16 -7.92
C ASP A 62 -19.61 -1.02 -6.95
N GLU A 63 -19.60 -2.26 -7.45
CA GLU A 63 -19.59 -3.48 -6.64
C GLU A 63 -18.33 -3.56 -5.75
N ILE A 64 -17.18 -3.08 -6.25
CA ILE A 64 -15.93 -3.03 -5.49
C ILE A 64 -16.03 -2.00 -4.35
N LEU A 65 -16.64 -0.85 -4.62
CA LEU A 65 -16.86 0.18 -3.60
C LEU A 65 -17.79 -0.34 -2.51
N ASP A 66 -18.90 -0.96 -2.90
CA ASP A 66 -19.85 -1.55 -1.95
C ASP A 66 -19.21 -2.71 -1.15
N PHE A 67 -18.43 -3.57 -1.81
CA PHE A 67 -17.70 -4.65 -1.13
C PHE A 67 -16.71 -4.11 -0.10
N TYR A 68 -15.96 -3.06 -0.48
CA TYR A 68 -15.03 -2.39 0.42
C TYR A 68 -15.76 -1.80 1.62
N ASP A 69 -16.79 -1.00 1.39
CA ASP A 69 -17.49 -0.26 2.44
C ASP A 69 -18.23 -1.21 3.42
N ASN A 70 -18.63 -2.40 2.96
CA ASN A 70 -19.28 -3.41 3.81
C ASN A 70 -18.30 -4.32 4.58
N ARG A 71 -17.07 -4.49 4.09
CA ARG A 71 -16.12 -5.49 4.65
C ARG A 71 -14.84 -4.90 5.22
N ILE A 72 -14.54 -3.63 4.98
CA ILE A 72 -13.31 -2.98 5.43
C ILE A 72 -13.63 -1.89 6.45
N THR A 73 -12.97 -1.98 7.60
CA THR A 73 -12.91 -0.88 8.58
C THR A 73 -11.52 -0.24 8.54
N SER A 74 -11.48 1.07 8.31
CA SER A 74 -10.24 1.83 8.22
C SER A 74 -9.83 2.41 9.58
N LYS A 75 -8.55 2.24 9.94
CA LYS A 75 -7.93 2.72 11.18
C LYS A 75 -6.57 3.36 10.87
N VAL A 76 -6.12 4.27 11.72
CA VAL A 76 -4.76 4.82 11.65
C VAL A 76 -4.11 4.68 13.02
N VAL A 77 -2.85 4.26 13.03
CA VAL A 77 -2.07 4.09 14.26
C VAL A 77 -0.81 4.92 14.23
N ASP A 78 -0.26 5.24 15.41
CA ASP A 78 1.10 5.75 15.55
C ASP A 78 2.12 4.60 15.72
N ILE A 79 3.40 4.94 15.83
CA ILE A 79 4.48 3.96 16.04
C ILE A 79 4.40 3.24 17.40
N GLU A 80 3.72 3.82 18.38
CA GLU A 80 3.50 3.23 19.70
C GLU A 80 2.25 2.33 19.74
N GLY A 81 1.52 2.26 18.61
CA GLY A 81 0.29 1.51 18.45
C GLY A 81 -0.91 2.14 19.16
N ASN A 82 -0.98 3.46 19.27
CA ASN A 82 -2.21 4.15 19.69
C ASN A 82 -3.05 4.49 18.46
N LEU A 83 -4.38 4.40 18.61
CA LEU A 83 -5.31 4.76 17.54
C LEU A 83 -5.40 6.28 17.39
N LEU A 84 -5.25 6.76 16.15
CA LEU A 84 -5.37 8.15 15.77
C LEU A 84 -6.69 8.37 15.03
N GLU A 85 -7.70 8.88 15.73
CA GLU A 85 -9.00 9.18 15.11
C GLU A 85 -9.05 10.58 14.48
N LYS A 86 -8.21 11.51 14.94
CA LYS A 86 -8.19 12.91 14.52
C LYS A 86 -6.78 13.40 14.25
N ASP A 87 -6.63 14.25 13.24
CA ASP A 87 -5.37 14.91 12.91
C ASP A 87 -5.04 16.02 13.94
N GLU A 88 -3.84 16.59 13.84
CA GLU A 88 -3.40 17.71 14.70
C GLU A 88 -4.32 18.96 14.58
N SER A 89 -5.16 19.04 13.54
CA SER A 89 -6.12 20.11 13.28
C SER A 89 -7.55 19.77 13.69
N GLY A 90 -7.78 18.58 14.28
CA GLY A 90 -9.09 18.11 14.74
C GLY A 90 -10.00 17.49 13.67
N ASN A 91 -9.54 17.29 12.43
CA ASN A 91 -10.29 16.62 11.37
C ASN A 91 -10.21 15.10 11.52
N PRO A 92 -11.25 14.34 11.13
CA PRO A 92 -11.18 12.88 11.14
C PRO A 92 -10.10 12.39 10.17
N ILE A 93 -9.25 11.47 10.64
CA ILE A 93 -8.24 10.85 9.79
C ILE A 93 -8.90 9.72 9.00
N ILE A 94 -8.90 9.86 7.68
CA ILE A 94 -9.32 8.81 6.76
C ILE A 94 -8.04 8.12 6.27
N ALA A 95 -7.89 6.83 6.58
CA ALA A 95 -6.68 6.05 6.32
C ALA A 95 -6.29 6.09 4.82
N GLU A 96 -7.28 6.03 3.94
CA GLU A 96 -7.20 6.08 2.48
C GLU A 96 -6.70 7.43 1.96
N ASN A 97 -6.91 8.51 2.72
CA ASN A 97 -6.51 9.87 2.34
C ASN A 97 -5.15 10.27 2.91
N VAL A 98 -4.51 9.42 3.71
CA VAL A 98 -3.17 9.70 4.24
C VAL A 98 -2.20 9.78 3.05
N ASN A 99 -1.61 10.96 2.84
CA ASN A 99 -0.61 11.13 1.79
C ASN A 99 0.69 10.44 2.20
N VAL A 100 0.81 9.17 1.82
CA VAL A 100 1.91 8.28 2.21
C VAL A 100 3.28 8.82 1.78
N ALA A 101 3.36 9.47 0.61
CA ALA A 101 4.58 10.08 0.11
C ALA A 101 5.08 11.24 0.99
N LYS A 102 4.17 12.10 1.47
CA LYS A 102 4.50 13.17 2.42
C LYS A 102 4.84 12.58 3.79
N ASN A 103 4.06 11.61 4.25
CA ASN A 103 4.25 10.93 5.52
C ASN A 103 5.63 10.24 5.59
N TYR A 104 6.06 9.58 4.52
CA TYR A 104 7.36 8.91 4.43
C TYR A 104 8.56 9.85 4.61
N LYS A 105 8.42 11.14 4.28
CA LYS A 105 9.47 12.16 4.49
C LYS A 105 9.62 12.58 5.95
N MET A 106 8.63 12.27 6.79
CA MET A 106 8.69 12.55 8.23
C MET A 106 9.53 11.49 8.96
N ALA A 107 10.00 11.83 10.16
CA ALA A 107 10.63 10.86 11.05
C ALA A 107 9.63 9.75 11.42
N PRO A 108 10.04 8.47 11.55
CA PRO A 108 9.14 7.35 11.81
C PRO A 108 8.16 7.57 12.96
N GLU A 109 8.60 8.26 14.02
CA GLU A 109 7.83 8.51 15.23
C GLU A 109 6.66 9.49 15.02
N LYS A 110 6.71 10.27 13.94
CA LYS A 110 5.66 11.24 13.57
C LYS A 110 4.79 10.74 12.42
N ARG A 111 5.03 9.53 11.93
CA ARG A 111 4.28 8.98 10.82
C ARG A 111 2.94 8.46 11.30
N MET A 112 1.94 8.68 10.46
CA MET A 112 0.65 8.00 10.55
C MET A 112 0.74 6.67 9.80
N TYR A 113 0.20 5.61 10.39
CA TYR A 113 0.30 4.26 9.83
C TYR A 113 -1.12 3.71 9.54
N PRO A 114 -1.59 3.80 8.28
CA PRO A 114 -2.88 3.28 7.85
C PRO A 114 -2.99 1.76 7.95
N MET A 115 -4.07 1.30 8.58
CA MET A 115 -4.41 -0.11 8.68
C MET A 115 -5.90 -0.31 8.38
N PHE A 116 -6.24 -1.43 7.77
CA PHE A 116 -7.58 -1.82 7.41
C PHE A 116 -7.88 -3.17 8.05
N VAL A 117 -9.09 -3.35 8.57
CA VAL A 117 -9.54 -4.62 9.13
C VAL A 117 -10.54 -5.20 8.15
N PHE A 118 -10.29 -6.43 7.69
CA PHE A 118 -11.16 -7.16 6.78
C PHE A 118 -12.06 -8.09 7.58
N HIS A 119 -13.36 -7.88 7.47
CA HIS A 119 -14.39 -8.56 8.24
C HIS A 119 -15.12 -9.60 7.40
N LYS A 120 -15.65 -10.62 8.05
CA LYS A 120 -16.56 -11.59 7.46
C LYS A 120 -17.84 -10.89 7.01
N GLU A 121 -18.34 -11.29 5.85
CA GLU A 121 -19.59 -10.76 5.31
C GLU A 121 -20.75 -10.94 6.31
N GLY A 122 -21.47 -9.85 6.58
CA GLY A 122 -22.60 -9.82 7.51
C GLY A 122 -22.24 -9.93 9.00
N ASN A 123 -20.94 -9.98 9.37
CA ASN A 123 -20.52 -9.99 10.77
C ASN A 123 -19.30 -9.07 10.99
N PRO A 124 -19.53 -7.80 11.39
CA PRO A 124 -18.48 -6.83 11.67
C PRO A 124 -17.51 -7.21 12.79
N GLU A 125 -17.90 -8.10 13.71
CA GLU A 125 -17.03 -8.53 14.82
C GLU A 125 -16.10 -9.67 14.41
N ALA A 126 -16.45 -10.42 13.35
CA ALA A 126 -15.64 -11.52 12.86
C ALA A 126 -14.57 -11.02 11.89
N VAL A 127 -13.36 -10.80 12.40
CA VAL A 127 -12.19 -10.42 11.59
C VAL A 127 -11.66 -11.64 10.82
N GLU A 128 -11.40 -11.45 9.53
CA GLU A 128 -10.75 -12.45 8.66
C GLU A 128 -9.28 -12.11 8.39
N ALA A 129 -8.92 -10.82 8.28
CA ALA A 129 -7.54 -10.39 8.07
C ALA A 129 -7.29 -8.95 8.53
N TYR A 130 -6.03 -8.63 8.79
CA TYR A 130 -5.54 -7.28 9.05
C TYR A 130 -4.65 -6.83 7.89
N ILE A 131 -4.95 -5.70 7.28
CA ILE A 131 -4.23 -5.20 6.11
C ILE A 131 -3.48 -3.92 6.51
N VAL A 132 -2.17 -3.90 6.32
CA VAL A 132 -1.33 -2.73 6.59
C VAL A 132 -0.77 -2.14 5.31
N GLN A 133 -0.69 -0.80 5.26
CA GLN A 133 -0.03 -0.11 4.18
C GLN A 133 1.47 0.04 4.46
N VAL A 134 2.29 -0.29 3.47
CA VAL A 134 3.75 -0.13 3.50
C VAL A 134 4.23 0.73 2.33
N TYR A 135 5.33 1.45 2.53
CA TYR A 135 5.85 2.39 1.53
C TYR A 135 7.37 2.47 1.54
N GLY A 136 7.98 2.69 0.38
CA GLY A 136 9.43 2.78 0.28
C GLY A 136 9.93 3.36 -1.03
N ALA A 137 11.25 3.34 -1.18
CA ALA A 137 11.93 3.75 -2.39
C ALA A 137 12.37 2.50 -3.19
N GLY A 138 12.01 2.47 -4.47
CA GLY A 138 12.55 1.52 -5.45
C GLY A 138 13.89 2.01 -6.03
N LEU A 139 14.20 1.59 -7.26
CA LEU A 139 15.37 2.11 -7.97
C LEU A 139 15.13 3.53 -8.48
N TRP A 140 14.00 3.76 -9.14
CA TRP A 140 13.71 5.01 -9.84
C TRP A 140 12.79 5.93 -9.05
N ASP A 141 11.78 5.35 -8.40
CA ASP A 141 10.73 6.12 -7.74
C ASP A 141 10.08 5.28 -6.62
N GLU A 142 8.99 5.81 -6.11
CA GLU A 142 8.20 5.28 -5.01
C GLU A 142 7.64 3.89 -5.34
N ILE A 143 7.75 2.99 -4.36
CA ILE A 143 7.08 1.69 -4.31
C ILE A 143 6.21 1.64 -3.07
N TRP A 144 5.12 0.90 -3.14
CA TRP A 144 4.21 0.73 -2.02
C TRP A 144 3.59 -0.66 -2.03
N GLY A 145 2.93 -1.01 -0.94
CA GLY A 145 2.11 -2.21 -0.92
C GLY A 145 1.07 -2.21 0.19
N PHE A 146 0.15 -3.15 0.05
CA PHE A 146 -0.80 -3.55 1.07
C PHE A 146 -0.48 -4.99 1.43
N LEU A 147 -0.22 -5.24 2.70
CA LEU A 147 0.09 -6.55 3.25
C LEU A 147 -1.09 -7.00 4.11
N ALA A 148 -1.72 -8.11 3.75
CA ALA A 148 -2.71 -8.76 4.57
C ALA A 148 -2.04 -9.81 5.47
N LEU A 149 -2.38 -9.78 6.75
CA LEU A 149 -2.03 -10.76 7.76
C LEU A 149 -3.28 -11.50 8.20
N ASP A 150 -3.13 -12.79 8.47
CA ASP A 150 -4.16 -13.59 9.11
C ASP A 150 -4.45 -13.07 10.53
N THR A 151 -5.48 -13.62 11.18
CA THR A 151 -5.89 -13.22 12.53
C THR A 151 -4.83 -13.48 13.61
N ASP A 152 -3.78 -14.26 13.30
CA ASP A 152 -2.62 -14.47 14.16
C ASP A 152 -1.62 -13.30 14.17
N LEU A 153 -1.83 -12.29 13.31
CA LEU A 153 -0.97 -11.12 13.11
C LEU A 153 0.49 -11.48 12.78
N ASN A 154 0.73 -12.67 12.23
CA ASN A 154 2.05 -13.17 11.91
C ASN A 154 2.11 -13.73 10.49
N THR A 155 1.14 -14.55 10.10
CA THR A 155 1.10 -15.22 8.81
C THR A 155 0.58 -14.27 7.74
N ILE A 156 1.31 -14.16 6.64
CA ILE A 156 0.95 -13.32 5.50
C ILE A 156 -0.15 -14.01 4.69
N ALA A 157 -1.36 -13.45 4.75
CA ALA A 157 -2.49 -13.87 3.93
C ALA A 157 -2.27 -13.50 2.46
N GLY A 158 -1.62 -12.36 2.18
CA GLY A 158 -1.30 -11.94 0.83
C GLY A 158 -0.72 -10.54 0.77
N VAL A 159 -0.26 -10.16 -0.42
CA VAL A 159 0.32 -8.83 -0.69
C VAL A 159 -0.21 -8.29 -2.00
N THR A 160 -0.34 -6.98 -2.09
CA THR A 160 -0.44 -6.26 -3.36
C THR A 160 0.61 -5.18 -3.38
N PHE A 161 1.46 -5.18 -4.41
CA PHE A 161 2.48 -4.14 -4.61
C PHE A 161 2.10 -3.20 -5.75
N GLY A 162 2.54 -1.96 -5.62
CA GLY A 162 2.51 -0.97 -6.68
C GLY A 162 3.83 -0.21 -6.78
N HIS A 163 4.01 0.48 -7.90
CA HIS A 163 5.16 1.34 -8.13
C HIS A 163 4.77 2.52 -8.99
N LYS A 164 5.55 3.60 -8.89
CA LYS A 164 5.32 4.79 -9.71
C LYS A 164 6.03 4.73 -11.06
N ALA A 165 7.30 4.33 -11.10
CA ALA A 165 8.10 4.39 -12.32
C ALA A 165 9.21 3.33 -12.44
N GLU A 166 9.06 2.19 -11.76
CA GLU A 166 9.99 1.07 -11.95
C GLU A 166 9.94 0.56 -13.41
N THR A 167 11.07 0.03 -13.90
CA THR A 167 11.19 -0.38 -15.30
C THR A 167 10.34 -1.63 -15.61
N PRO A 168 9.46 -1.59 -16.63
CA PRO A 168 8.72 -2.76 -17.11
C PRO A 168 9.64 -3.93 -17.45
N GLY A 169 9.26 -5.14 -17.02
CA GLY A 169 10.07 -6.35 -17.21
C GLY A 169 11.27 -6.50 -16.26
N LEU A 170 11.53 -5.52 -15.38
CA LEU A 170 12.54 -5.59 -14.31
C LEU A 170 11.89 -5.30 -12.95
N GLY A 171 12.02 -4.09 -12.42
CA GLY A 171 11.49 -3.73 -11.10
C GLY A 171 9.96 -3.69 -11.05
N ALA A 172 9.29 -3.34 -12.17
CA ALA A 172 7.83 -3.31 -12.25
C ALA A 172 7.18 -4.67 -11.98
N ARG A 173 7.96 -5.76 -12.11
CA ARG A 173 7.52 -7.13 -11.89
C ARG A 173 7.06 -7.41 -10.46
N ILE A 174 7.33 -6.52 -9.50
CA ILE A 174 6.71 -6.61 -8.16
C ILE A 174 5.17 -6.62 -8.21
N THR A 175 4.57 -6.08 -9.28
CA THR A 175 3.11 -6.06 -9.50
C THR A 175 2.57 -7.38 -10.08
N GLU A 176 3.44 -8.31 -10.48
CA GLU A 176 3.02 -9.59 -11.06
C GLU A 176 2.52 -10.54 -9.95
N ASN A 177 1.40 -11.22 -10.20
CA ASN A 177 0.83 -12.21 -9.26
C ASN A 177 1.87 -13.26 -8.84
N ALA A 178 2.64 -13.78 -9.79
CA ALA A 178 3.68 -14.79 -9.52
C ALA A 178 4.80 -14.29 -8.60
N VAL A 179 4.98 -12.98 -8.43
CA VAL A 179 5.91 -12.37 -7.46
C VAL A 179 5.21 -12.13 -6.12
N GLN A 180 3.98 -11.62 -6.15
CA GLN A 180 3.18 -11.37 -4.94
C GLN A 180 2.83 -12.65 -4.19
N ASP A 181 2.44 -13.71 -4.91
CA ASP A 181 2.07 -15.00 -4.36
C ASP A 181 3.21 -15.68 -3.58
N ARG A 182 4.47 -15.30 -3.83
CA ARG A 182 5.64 -15.81 -3.09
C ARG A 182 5.59 -15.47 -1.60
N PHE A 183 4.89 -14.40 -1.24
CA PHE A 183 4.78 -13.94 0.15
C PHE A 183 3.66 -14.64 0.93
N ARG A 184 2.71 -15.28 0.25
CA ARG A 184 1.58 -15.95 0.91
C ARG A 184 2.08 -17.09 1.79
N GLY A 185 1.61 -17.16 3.03
CA GLY A 185 1.99 -18.15 4.03
C GLY A 185 3.33 -17.89 4.73
N LYS A 186 4.09 -16.84 4.34
CA LYS A 186 5.31 -16.43 5.04
C LYS A 186 4.98 -15.77 6.38
N ARG A 187 5.93 -15.72 7.31
CA ARG A 187 5.71 -15.24 8.69
C ARG A 187 6.58 -14.03 9.02
N LEU A 188 6.07 -13.14 9.86
CA LEU A 188 6.75 -11.91 10.29
C LEU A 188 7.54 -12.06 11.60
N PHE A 189 7.31 -13.13 12.35
CA PHE A 189 7.95 -13.39 13.63
C PHE A 189 8.53 -14.80 13.65
N ASP A 190 9.71 -14.96 14.25
CA ASP A 190 10.32 -16.26 14.49
C ASP A 190 9.61 -17.02 15.63
N ASP A 191 9.99 -18.28 15.86
CA ASP A 191 9.40 -19.10 16.94
C ASP A 191 9.70 -18.56 18.35
N GLY A 192 10.68 -17.66 18.48
CA GLY A 192 10.99 -16.94 19.72
C GLY A 192 10.14 -15.67 19.90
N GLY A 193 9.27 -15.33 18.95
CA GLY A 193 8.46 -14.11 18.95
C GLY A 193 9.24 -12.84 18.56
N ASN A 194 10.47 -12.97 18.05
CA ASN A 194 11.23 -11.82 17.56
C ASN A 194 10.76 -11.46 16.16
N PHE A 195 10.65 -10.15 15.92
CA PHE A 195 10.30 -9.66 14.59
C PHE A 195 11.40 -10.01 13.58
N GLN A 196 11.00 -10.73 12.53
CA GLN A 196 11.83 -11.09 11.39
C GLN A 196 11.04 -10.86 10.10
N SER A 197 11.32 -9.74 9.45
CA SER A 197 10.70 -9.41 8.16
C SER A 197 11.01 -10.46 7.09
N VAL A 198 10.02 -10.75 6.25
CA VAL A 198 10.19 -11.51 5.01
C VAL A 198 11.05 -10.71 4.03
N ALA A 199 12.00 -11.36 3.37
CA ALA A 199 12.92 -10.72 2.43
C ALA A 199 13.10 -11.51 1.14
N MET A 200 12.99 -10.80 0.01
CA MET A 200 13.43 -11.25 -1.31
C MET A 200 14.93 -11.52 -1.29
N GLN A 201 15.31 -12.71 -1.74
CA GLN A 201 16.72 -13.12 -1.83
C GLN A 201 17.36 -12.68 -3.14
N LYS A 202 18.69 -12.68 -3.20
CA LYS A 202 19.39 -12.33 -4.44
C LYS A 202 19.24 -13.43 -5.50
N GLY A 203 18.88 -13.03 -6.71
CA GLY A 203 18.64 -13.94 -7.83
C GLY A 203 17.16 -14.23 -8.00
N GLU A 204 16.84 -15.15 -8.90
CA GLU A 204 15.48 -15.64 -9.16
C GLU A 204 15.57 -17.09 -9.67
N GLY A 205 14.52 -17.87 -9.47
CA GLY A 205 14.46 -19.30 -9.77
C GLY A 205 14.91 -20.20 -8.63
N ARG A 206 14.94 -19.70 -7.39
CA ARG A 206 15.26 -20.51 -6.20
C ARG A 206 14.00 -20.81 -5.41
N ASP A 207 13.95 -22.01 -4.85
CA ASP A 207 12.86 -22.40 -3.96
C ASP A 207 13.18 -21.98 -2.52
N TYR A 208 12.24 -21.28 -1.92
CA TYR A 208 12.26 -20.84 -0.53
C TYR A 208 10.96 -21.24 0.19
N SER A 209 10.19 -22.20 -0.34
CA SER A 209 8.93 -22.65 0.25
C SER A 209 9.07 -23.05 1.72
N ASP A 210 10.15 -23.75 2.07
CA ASP A 210 10.48 -24.21 3.44
C ASP A 210 11.07 -23.13 4.37
N ASP A 211 11.24 -21.88 3.91
CA ASP A 211 11.78 -20.78 4.71
C ASP A 211 10.72 -19.69 4.92
N ASP A 212 10.28 -19.53 6.17
CA ASP A 212 9.20 -18.62 6.56
C ASP A 212 9.51 -17.14 6.30
N HIS A 213 10.79 -16.77 6.18
CA HIS A 213 11.23 -15.38 6.13
C HIS A 213 11.94 -15.02 4.82
N LYS A 214 11.99 -15.95 3.86
CA LYS A 214 12.62 -15.73 2.57
C LYS A 214 11.66 -16.02 1.43
N VAL A 215 11.80 -15.19 0.39
CA VAL A 215 11.13 -15.41 -0.89
C VAL A 215 12.14 -15.25 -2.01
N ASP A 216 11.81 -15.84 -3.15
CA ASP A 216 12.64 -15.71 -4.34
C ASP A 216 12.65 -14.26 -4.84
N GLY A 217 13.80 -13.81 -5.36
CA GLY A 217 14.02 -12.43 -5.75
C GLY A 217 13.65 -12.10 -7.19
N LEU A 218 14.17 -10.98 -7.67
CA LEU A 218 13.96 -10.51 -9.04
C LEU A 218 15.29 -10.46 -9.79
N SER A 219 15.42 -11.29 -10.83
CA SER A 219 16.58 -11.26 -11.69
C SER A 219 16.65 -9.92 -12.43
N GLY A 220 17.81 -9.27 -12.42
CA GLY A 220 18.01 -7.96 -13.05
C GLY A 220 17.38 -6.76 -12.30
N ALA A 221 16.66 -6.97 -11.20
CA ALA A 221 16.00 -5.90 -10.43
C ALA A 221 16.33 -5.93 -8.93
N THR A 222 17.60 -6.20 -8.60
CA THR A 222 18.07 -6.33 -7.21
C THR A 222 17.84 -5.07 -6.37
N ILE A 223 17.94 -3.87 -6.96
CA ILE A 223 17.72 -2.62 -6.22
C ILE A 223 16.24 -2.47 -5.83
N THR A 224 15.30 -2.78 -6.75
CA THR A 224 13.87 -2.80 -6.46
C THR A 224 13.53 -3.84 -5.38
N ALA A 225 14.08 -5.06 -5.49
CA ALA A 225 13.89 -6.11 -4.49
C ALA A 225 14.41 -5.69 -3.10
N ASN A 226 15.58 -5.04 -3.05
CA ASN A 226 16.11 -4.47 -1.81
C ASN A 226 15.24 -3.33 -1.27
N GLY A 227 14.64 -2.53 -2.15
CA GLY A 227 13.64 -1.51 -1.81
C GLY A 227 12.43 -2.12 -1.12
N VAL A 228 11.87 -3.22 -1.68
CA VAL A 228 10.76 -3.97 -1.06
C VAL A 228 11.17 -4.51 0.31
N ASN A 229 12.36 -5.11 0.42
CA ASN A 229 12.88 -5.63 1.69
C ASN A 229 13.01 -4.53 2.76
N ALA A 230 13.52 -3.35 2.38
CA ALA A 230 13.66 -2.22 3.29
C ALA A 230 12.28 -1.65 3.68
N MET A 231 11.36 -1.54 2.72
CA MET A 231 9.98 -1.11 2.92
C MET A 231 9.28 -2.01 3.96
N PHE A 232 9.32 -3.32 3.75
CA PHE A 232 8.73 -4.30 4.68
C PHE A 232 9.34 -4.20 6.07
N ARG A 233 10.67 -4.30 6.19
CA ARG A 233 11.33 -4.24 7.49
C ARG A 233 10.98 -2.96 8.25
N ASN A 234 11.05 -1.80 7.60
CA ASN A 234 10.87 -0.52 8.28
C ASN A 234 9.41 -0.28 8.70
N TYR A 235 8.44 -0.60 7.84
CA TYR A 235 7.04 -0.36 8.16
C TYR A 235 6.47 -1.42 9.11
N LEU A 236 6.75 -2.70 8.89
CA LEU A 236 6.22 -3.76 9.75
C LEU A 236 6.81 -3.69 11.16
N GLN A 237 8.06 -3.25 11.29
CA GLN A 237 8.63 -2.94 12.61
C GLN A 237 7.87 -1.80 13.31
N ALA A 238 7.39 -0.80 12.57
CA ALA A 238 6.59 0.29 13.14
C ALA A 238 5.18 -0.14 13.55
N TYR A 239 4.56 -1.10 12.85
CA TYR A 239 3.27 -1.67 13.25
C TYR A 239 3.37 -2.65 14.43
N LYS A 240 4.56 -3.14 14.77
CA LYS A 240 4.75 -4.19 15.80
C LYS A 240 4.04 -3.86 17.12
N ALA A 241 4.18 -2.64 17.63
CA ALA A 241 3.59 -2.24 18.90
C ALA A 241 2.05 -2.36 18.89
N TYR A 242 1.44 -2.05 17.75
CA TYR A 242 0.00 -2.21 17.57
C TYR A 242 -0.41 -3.68 17.43
N PHE A 243 0.36 -4.49 16.68
CA PHE A 243 0.10 -5.92 16.57
C PHE A 243 0.17 -6.63 17.93
N ASP A 244 1.14 -6.28 18.77
CA ASP A 244 1.24 -6.82 20.13
C ASP A 244 0.00 -6.46 20.97
N LYS A 245 -0.46 -5.19 20.92
CA LYS A 245 -1.69 -4.75 21.61
C LYS A 245 -2.94 -5.52 21.14
N LEU A 246 -3.06 -5.77 19.84
CA LEU A 246 -4.19 -6.56 19.31
C LEU A 246 -4.14 -8.01 19.78
N ARG A 247 -2.96 -8.64 19.79
CA ARG A 247 -2.78 -10.01 20.26
C ARG A 247 -3.12 -10.14 21.74
N ASP A 248 -2.70 -9.18 22.56
CA ASP A 248 -2.99 -9.15 24.00
C ASP A 248 -4.49 -8.94 24.28
N SER A 249 -5.15 -8.13 23.45
CA SER A 249 -6.61 -7.89 23.55
C SER A 249 -7.42 -9.14 23.18
N GLY A 250 -7.08 -9.82 22.08
CA GLY A 250 -7.72 -11.08 21.68
C GLY A 250 -7.44 -12.25 22.63
N ALA A 251 -6.26 -12.28 23.26
CA ALA A 251 -5.95 -13.24 24.33
C ALA A 251 -6.79 -12.98 25.60
N SER A 252 -7.08 -11.72 25.90
CA SER A 252 -7.89 -11.34 27.07
C SER A 252 -9.38 -11.69 26.89
N GLU A 253 -9.93 -11.55 25.68
CA GLU A 253 -11.32 -11.94 25.38
C GLU A 253 -11.53 -13.46 25.40
N SER A 254 -10.54 -14.24 24.94
CA SER A 254 -10.60 -15.71 24.97
C SER A 254 -10.43 -16.31 26.37
N LEU A 255 -9.76 -15.61 27.30
CA LEU A 255 -9.69 -15.97 28.73
C LEU A 255 -10.96 -15.61 29.51
N ALA A 256 -11.71 -14.58 29.09
CA ALA A 256 -12.96 -14.18 29.73
C ALA A 256 -14.18 -15.05 29.37
N LEU A 257 -14.04 -15.91 28.34
CA LEU A 257 -15.08 -16.82 27.85
C LEU A 257 -14.89 -18.28 28.31
N ASN A 258 -13.86 -18.57 29.12
CA ASN A 258 -13.57 -19.89 29.70
C ASN A 258 -13.80 -19.92 31.21
#